data_AF-A0A8T4G2F2-F1
#
_entry.id   AF-A0A8T4G2F2-F1
#
_cell.length_a   1.000
_cell.length_b   1.000
_cell.length_c   1.000
_cell.angle_alpha   90.00
_cell.angle_beta   90.00
_cell.angle_gamma   90.00
#
_symmetry.space_group_name_H-M   'P 1'
#
loop_
_entity.id
_entity.type
_entity.pdbx_description
1 polymer ?
#
loop_
_entity_poly.entity_id
_entity_poly.type
_entity_poly.pdbx_seq_one_letter_code
_entity_poly.pdbx_strand_id
1 'polypeptide(L)'
;MTFEEVFKENLERSELWLIITFRTPYGPGETMDVMVKELEKLGWKIEFKANWWTADVPYGLIRIDASYNGKEKIILGKWVLGSKYEIIKVDNMEFEEGKEEFFRMVDSITSTLIHDPVIRTMREQY
;
A
#
# COMPACT_ATOMS: atom_id res chain seq x y z
N MET A 1 14.91 8.17 -5.34
CA MET A 1 13.93 7.11 -5.53
C MET A 1 12.55 7.72 -5.46
N THR A 2 11.89 7.81 -6.61
CA THR A 2 10.48 8.20 -6.75
C THR A 2 9.58 6.95 -6.78
N PHE A 3 8.27 7.12 -6.64
CA PHE A 3 7.34 6.00 -6.82
C PHE A 3 7.40 5.43 -8.24
N GLU A 4 7.56 6.28 -9.25
CA GLU A 4 7.71 5.85 -10.64
C GLU A 4 8.93 4.90 -10.80
N GLU A 5 10.08 5.27 -10.23
CA GLU A 5 11.29 4.42 -10.24
C GLU A 5 11.02 3.07 -9.56
N VAL A 6 10.45 3.10 -8.35
CA VAL A 6 10.12 1.87 -7.60
C VAL A 6 9.16 0.98 -8.38
N PHE A 7 8.12 1.56 -8.96
CA PHE A 7 7.11 0.81 -9.70
C PHE A 7 7.68 0.16 -10.95
N LYS A 8 8.49 0.88 -11.74
CA LYS A 8 9.17 0.31 -12.92
C LYS A 8 10.08 -0.86 -12.55
N GLU A 9 10.81 -0.74 -11.44
CA GLU A 9 11.74 -1.78 -10.99
C GLU A 9 11.06 -3.03 -10.40
N ASN A 10 9.86 -2.88 -9.82
CA ASN A 10 9.28 -3.92 -8.96
C ASN A 10 7.98 -4.54 -9.47
N LEU A 11 7.19 -3.83 -10.27
CA LEU A 11 5.89 -4.33 -10.72
C LEU A 11 6.01 -5.48 -11.72
N GLU A 12 7.13 -5.62 -12.42
CA GLU A 12 7.38 -6.73 -13.35
C GLU A 12 7.90 -8.00 -12.67
N ARG A 13 8.24 -7.97 -11.38
CA ARG A 13 8.71 -9.14 -10.61
C ARG A 13 7.58 -10.13 -10.30
N SER A 14 7.88 -11.42 -10.14
CA SER A 14 6.89 -12.52 -10.06
C SER A 14 6.06 -12.52 -8.78
N GLU A 15 6.62 -12.02 -7.69
CA GLU A 15 6.00 -11.92 -6.37
C GLU A 15 4.68 -11.15 -6.45
N LEU A 16 3.61 -11.56 -5.76
CA LEU A 16 2.33 -10.85 -5.85
C LEU A 16 2.36 -9.48 -5.16
N TRP A 17 3.10 -9.38 -4.05
CA TRP A 17 3.06 -8.21 -3.17
C TRP A 17 4.25 -7.28 -3.40
N LEU A 18 3.99 -5.98 -3.41
CA LEU A 18 4.98 -4.91 -3.38
C LEU A 18 4.72 -4.04 -2.16
N ILE A 19 5.65 -4.00 -1.22
CA ILE A 19 5.54 -3.21 0.00
C ILE A 19 6.52 -2.05 -0.05
N ILE A 20 6.02 -0.83 0.12
CA ILE A 20 6.82 0.39 0.08
C ILE A 20 6.65 1.08 1.43
N THR A 21 7.75 1.29 2.13
CA THR A 21 7.80 2.11 3.34
C THR A 21 8.37 3.46 3.01
N PHE A 22 7.66 4.54 3.36
CA PHE A 22 8.05 5.88 2.98
C PHE A 22 7.55 6.97 3.95
N ARG A 23 8.12 8.16 3.85
CA ARG A 23 7.60 9.39 4.46
C ARG A 23 6.88 10.22 3.41
N THR A 24 5.83 10.92 3.84
CA THR A 24 5.04 11.81 2.99
C THR A 24 4.77 13.12 3.72
N PRO A 25 4.82 14.28 3.03
CA PRO A 25 4.33 15.55 3.57
C PRO A 25 2.81 15.72 3.45
N TYR A 26 2.11 14.74 2.86
CA TYR A 26 0.69 14.84 2.57
C TYR A 26 -0.16 13.98 3.48
N GLY A 27 -1.45 14.30 3.53
CA GLY A 27 -2.45 13.49 4.21
C GLY A 27 -2.70 12.14 3.52
N PRO A 28 -3.53 11.28 4.14
CA PRO A 28 -3.82 9.92 3.66
C PRO A 28 -4.33 9.86 2.21
N GLY A 29 -5.35 10.67 1.90
CA GLY A 29 -5.99 10.67 0.58
C GLY A 29 -5.03 11.11 -0.54
N GLU A 30 -4.34 12.23 -0.32
CA GLU A 30 -3.39 12.77 -1.28
C GLU A 30 -2.19 11.84 -1.48
N THR A 31 -1.69 11.22 -0.41
CA THR A 31 -0.62 10.21 -0.49
C THR A 31 -1.03 9.01 -1.34
N MET A 32 -2.24 8.47 -1.14
CA MET A 32 -2.77 7.38 -1.96
C MET A 32 -2.95 7.79 -3.42
N ASP A 33 -3.46 8.99 -3.67
CA ASP A 33 -3.68 9.48 -5.04
C ASP A 33 -2.37 9.70 -5.81
N VAL A 34 -1.28 10.08 -5.14
CA VAL A 34 0.06 10.14 -5.76
C VAL A 34 0.47 8.75 -6.24
N MET A 35 0.37 7.72 -5.40
CA MET A 35 0.72 6.34 -5.80
C MET A 35 -0.14 5.84 -6.96
N VAL A 36 -1.45 6.07 -6.89
CA VAL A 36 -2.40 5.68 -7.96
C VAL A 36 -2.05 6.35 -9.28
N LYS A 37 -1.79 7.65 -9.29
CA LYS A 37 -1.43 8.38 -10.51
C LYS A 37 -0.16 7.82 -11.16
N GLU A 38 0.85 7.48 -10.37
CA GLU A 38 2.07 6.88 -10.91
C GLU A 38 1.83 5.46 -11.46
N LEU A 39 0.97 4.65 -10.83
CA LEU A 39 0.57 3.34 -11.37
C LEU A 39 -0.18 3.48 -12.70
N GLU A 40 -1.17 4.38 -12.77
CA GLU A 40 -1.97 4.62 -13.97
C GLU A 40 -1.12 5.14 -15.15
N LYS A 41 -0.14 6.02 -14.88
CA LYS A 41 0.83 6.47 -15.90
C LYS A 41 1.64 5.32 -16.50
N LEU A 42 1.89 4.27 -15.72
CA LEU A 42 2.58 3.05 -16.17
C LEU A 42 1.64 2.04 -16.82
N GLY A 43 0.36 2.38 -16.98
CA GLY A 43 -0.65 1.55 -17.64
C GLY A 43 -1.35 0.55 -16.74
N TRP A 44 -1.08 0.57 -15.43
CA TRP A 44 -1.75 -0.32 -14.47
C TRP A 44 -3.18 0.16 -14.19
N LYS A 45 -4.14 -0.76 -14.28
CA LYS A 45 -5.54 -0.52 -13.95
C LYS A 45 -5.76 -0.76 -12.46
N ILE A 46 -6.31 0.22 -11.76
CA ILE A 46 -6.66 0.08 -10.35
C ILE A 46 -8.01 -0.62 -10.21
N GLU A 47 -8.03 -1.78 -9.56
CA GLU A 47 -9.26 -2.52 -9.30
C GLU A 47 -9.82 -2.20 -7.91
N PHE A 48 -8.93 -1.98 -6.94
CA PHE A 48 -9.29 -1.64 -5.58
C PHE A 48 -8.26 -0.71 -4.95
N LYS A 49 -8.71 0.22 -4.11
CA LYS A 49 -7.83 1.02 -3.24
C LYS A 49 -8.50 1.31 -1.91
N ALA A 50 -7.74 1.20 -0.84
CA ALA A 50 -8.15 1.55 0.50
C ALA A 50 -6.98 2.17 1.27
N ASN A 51 -7.30 2.98 2.27
CA ASN A 51 -6.30 3.53 3.16
C ASN A 51 -6.84 3.53 4.60
N TRP A 52 -6.02 3.03 5.52
CA TRP A 52 -6.24 3.06 6.96
C TRP A 52 -5.16 3.90 7.62
N TRP A 53 -5.52 4.71 8.61
CA TRP A 53 -4.58 5.62 9.26
C TRP A 53 -5.09 6.02 10.63
N THR A 54 -4.17 6.42 11.51
CA THR A 54 -4.50 6.95 12.83
C THR A 54 -4.01 8.40 12.97
N ALA A 55 -4.77 9.22 13.68
CA ALA A 55 -4.43 10.61 13.93
C ALA A 55 -3.48 10.78 15.12
N ASP A 56 -3.50 9.83 16.07
CA ASP A 56 -2.70 9.90 17.30
C ASP A 56 -1.19 9.76 17.03
N VAL A 57 -0.86 8.94 16.03
CA VAL A 57 0.48 8.83 15.45
C VAL A 57 0.28 8.95 13.95
N PRO A 58 0.75 10.00 13.27
CA PRO A 58 0.35 10.28 11.89
C PRO A 58 1.06 9.33 10.92
N TYR A 59 0.55 8.10 10.86
CA TYR A 59 1.01 7.03 9.99
C TYR A 59 -0.19 6.24 9.49
N GLY A 60 0.00 5.49 8.40
CA GLY A 60 -1.04 4.68 7.82
C GLY A 60 -0.55 3.65 6.84
N LEU A 61 -1.53 2.90 6.33
CA LEU A 61 -1.39 1.85 5.35
C LEU A 61 -2.33 2.12 4.18
N ILE A 62 -1.75 2.19 3.00
CA ILE A 62 -2.46 2.20 1.73
C ILE A 62 -2.41 0.78 1.17
N ARG A 63 -3.52 0.26 0.68
CA ARG A 63 -3.56 -0.95 -0.16
C ARG A 63 -4.13 -0.57 -1.52
N ILE A 64 -3.46 -1.00 -2.58
CA ILE A 64 -3.90 -0.85 -3.96
C ILE A 64 -3.78 -2.21 -4.64
N ASP A 65 -4.87 -2.70 -5.20
CA ASP A 65 -4.86 -3.89 -6.03
C ASP A 65 -4.96 -3.43 -7.48
N ALA A 66 -3.97 -3.80 -8.29
CA ALA A 66 -3.82 -3.32 -9.66
C ALA A 66 -3.53 -4.45 -10.64
N SER A 67 -3.99 -4.29 -11.88
CA SER A 67 -3.82 -5.26 -12.95
C SER A 67 -3.19 -4.63 -14.20
N TYR A 68 -2.35 -5.40 -14.90
CA TYR A 68 -1.76 -5.02 -16.19
C TYR A 68 -1.46 -6.25 -17.03
N ASN A 69 -2.01 -6.34 -18.25
CA ASN A 69 -1.78 -7.44 -19.19
C ASN A 69 -1.90 -8.85 -18.58
N GLY A 70 -2.95 -9.09 -17.78
CA GLY A 70 -3.20 -10.38 -17.13
C GLY A 70 -2.34 -10.64 -15.90
N LYS A 71 -1.49 -9.69 -15.50
CA LYS A 71 -0.74 -9.71 -14.25
C LYS A 71 -1.47 -8.91 -13.18
N GLU A 72 -1.47 -9.43 -11.96
CA GLU A 72 -2.01 -8.76 -10.78
C GLU A 72 -0.88 -8.43 -9.82
N LYS A 73 -1.01 -7.29 -9.13
CA LYS A 73 -0.12 -6.88 -8.05
C LYS A 73 -0.93 -6.27 -6.91
N ILE A 74 -0.54 -6.60 -5.69
CA ILE A 74 -1.04 -5.94 -4.48
C ILE A 74 0.07 -5.03 -3.96
N ILE A 75 -0.19 -3.73 -3.95
CA ILE A 75 0.75 -2.71 -3.50
C ILE A 75 0.34 -2.24 -2.11
N LEU A 76 1.26 -2.35 -1.14
CA LEU A 76 1.11 -1.80 0.19
C LEU A 76 2.00 -0.58 0.37
N GLY A 77 1.40 0.57 0.65
CA GLY A 77 2.10 1.80 1.01
C GLY A 77 2.06 2.04 2.51
N LYS A 78 3.14 1.71 3.21
CA LYS A 78 3.37 2.08 4.61
C LYS A 78 3.89 3.51 4.65
N TRP A 79 3.11 4.42 5.20
CA TRP A 79 3.49 5.83 5.22
C TRP A 79 3.50 6.39 6.64
N VAL A 80 4.41 7.33 6.87
CA VAL A 80 4.42 8.20 8.05
C VAL A 80 4.51 9.65 7.61
N LEU A 81 3.80 10.54 8.29
CA LEU A 81 3.83 11.96 8.02
C LEU A 81 5.23 12.51 8.34
N GLY A 82 5.77 13.30 7.43
CA GLY A 82 7.08 13.94 7.55
C GLY A 82 7.11 15.27 6.83
N SER A 83 8.29 15.89 6.75
CA SER A 83 8.46 17.19 6.07
C SER A 83 8.72 17.06 4.57
N LYS A 84 9.03 15.86 4.08
CA LYS A 84 9.41 15.59 2.69
C LYS A 84 9.00 14.18 2.28
N TYR A 85 8.91 13.96 0.97
CA TYR A 85 8.83 12.61 0.42
C TYR A 85 10.16 11.90 0.52
N GLU A 86 10.14 10.68 1.03
CA GLU A 86 11.33 9.85 1.16
C GLU A 86 10.96 8.38 1.20
N ILE A 87 11.38 7.61 0.19
CA ILE A 87 11.25 6.16 0.22
C ILE A 87 12.33 5.59 1.13
N ILE A 88 11.91 4.83 2.13
CA ILE A 88 12.77 4.24 3.16
C ILE A 88 13.11 2.79 2.80
N LYS A 89 12.11 2.02 2.36
CA LYS A 89 12.26 0.59 2.09
C LYS A 89 11.31 0.12 1.00
N VAL A 90 11.75 -0.85 0.21
CA VAL A 90 10.94 -1.57 -0.79
C VAL A 90 11.17 -3.06 -0.60
N ASP A 91 10.10 -3.83 -0.45
CA ASP A 91 10.11 -5.28 -0.35
C ASP A 91 9.16 -5.89 -1.38
N ASN A 92 9.49 -7.07 -1.90
CA ASN A 92 8.58 -7.89 -2.70
C ASN A 92 8.36 -9.21 -1.97
N MET A 93 7.12 -9.68 -1.93
CA MET A 93 6.76 -10.86 -1.16
C MET A 93 5.80 -11.76 -1.93
N GLU A 94 5.98 -13.07 -1.74
CA GLU A 94 5.04 -14.06 -2.22
C GLU A 94 3.71 -13.97 -1.46
N PHE A 95 2.69 -14.70 -1.93
CA PHE A 95 1.32 -14.59 -1.44
C PHE A 95 1.19 -14.69 0.09
N GLU A 96 1.75 -15.74 0.70
CA GLU A 96 1.57 -16.02 2.13
C GLU A 96 2.28 -14.99 3.02
N GLU A 97 3.52 -14.66 2.70
CA GLU A 97 4.31 -13.66 3.44
C GLU A 97 3.67 -12.27 3.36
N GLY A 98 3.20 -11.88 2.17
CA GLY A 98 2.50 -10.61 1.99
C GLY A 98 1.16 -10.55 2.72
N LYS A 99 0.42 -11.67 2.77
CA LYS A 99 -0.83 -11.80 3.52
C LYS A 99 -0.60 -11.60 5.02
N GLU A 100 0.37 -12.29 5.60
CA GLU A 100 0.73 -12.14 7.01
C GLU A 100 1.15 -10.71 7.36
N GLU A 101 1.98 -10.11 6.50
CA GLU A 101 2.51 -8.76 6.70
C GLU A 101 1.40 -7.71 6.57
N PHE A 102 0.45 -7.87 5.64
CA PHE A 102 -0.77 -7.05 5.56
C PHE A 102 -1.58 -7.10 6.86
N PHE A 103 -1.91 -8.30 7.35
CA PHE A 103 -2.70 -8.43 8.58
C PHE A 103 -1.99 -7.83 9.78
N ARG A 104 -0.67 -8.03 9.90
CA ARG A 104 0.13 -7.42 10.97
C ARG A 104 0.03 -5.89 10.98
N MET A 105 0.09 -5.25 9.80
CA MET A 105 -0.02 -3.79 9.70
C MET A 105 -1.43 -3.28 9.96
N VAL A 106 -2.42 -3.97 9.41
CA VAL A 106 -3.82 -3.62 9.67
C VAL A 106 -4.09 -3.73 11.17
N ASP A 107 -3.62 -4.76 11.84
CA ASP A 107 -3.77 -4.95 13.28
C ASP A 107 -3.05 -3.86 14.10
N SER A 108 -1.89 -3.38 13.63
CA SER A 108 -1.20 -2.28 14.31
C SER A 108 -2.00 -0.97 14.24
N ILE A 109 -2.66 -0.71 13.11
CA ILE A 109 -3.51 0.49 12.92
C ILE A 109 -4.85 0.33 13.64
N THR A 110 -5.42 -0.87 13.64
CA THR A 110 -6.76 -1.16 14.18
C THR A 110 -6.78 -1.48 15.66
N SER A 111 -5.65 -1.83 16.27
CA SER A 111 -5.51 -1.77 17.74
C SER A 111 -5.79 -0.35 18.27
N THR A 112 -5.71 0.67 17.39
CA THR A 112 -6.17 2.05 17.64
C THR A 112 -7.57 2.34 17.05
N LEU A 113 -8.12 1.50 16.16
CA LEU A 113 -9.41 1.64 15.46
C LEU A 113 -10.22 0.31 15.54
N ILE A 114 -10.81 0.02 16.71
CA ILE A 114 -11.28 -1.32 17.12
C ILE A 114 -12.49 -1.88 16.29
N HIS A 115 -13.04 -1.15 15.30
CA HIS A 115 -14.34 -1.51 14.69
C HIS A 115 -14.48 -1.33 13.16
N ASP A 116 -13.40 -1.30 12.38
CA ASP A 116 -13.53 -1.08 10.93
C ASP A 116 -14.18 -2.27 10.19
N PRO A 117 -15.36 -2.09 9.55
CA PRO A 117 -16.09 -3.18 8.89
C PRO A 117 -15.42 -3.67 7.60
N VAL A 118 -14.59 -2.85 6.93
CA VAL A 118 -13.86 -3.26 5.72
C VAL A 118 -12.85 -4.35 6.07
N ILE A 119 -12.17 -4.19 7.20
CA ILE A 119 -11.15 -5.14 7.67
C ILE A 119 -11.78 -6.48 8.04
N ARG A 120 -12.98 -6.47 8.64
CA ARG A 120 -13.73 -7.70 8.92
C ARG A 120 -14.11 -8.45 7.64
N THR A 121 -14.68 -7.74 6.67
CA THR A 121 -15.05 -8.35 5.38
C THR A 121 -13.84 -8.87 4.62
N MET A 122 -12.70 -8.16 4.66
CA MET A 122 -11.47 -8.63 4.03
C MET A 122 -10.90 -9.88 4.71
N ARG A 123 -10.95 -9.98 6.05
CA ARG A 123 -10.54 -11.19 6.78
C ARG A 123 -11.39 -12.42 6.42
N GLU A 124 -12.66 -12.23 6.09
CA GLU A 124 -13.59 -13.31 5.74
C GLU A 124 -13.44 -13.79 4.28
N GLN A 125 -12.81 -12.99 3.41
CA GLN A 125 -12.62 -13.30 1.99
C GLN A 125 -11.36 -14.13 1.68
N TYR A 126 -10.54 -14.46 2.69
CA TYR A 126 -9.28 -15.21 2.58
C TYR A 126 -9.13 -16.28 3.67
#